data_AF-A0A5B8U2K6-F1
#
_entry.id   AF-A0A5B8U2K6-F1
#
_cell.length_a   1.000
_cell.length_b   1.000
_cell.length_c   1.000
_cell.angle_alpha   90.00
_cell.angle_beta   90.00
_cell.angle_gamma   90.00
#
_symmetry.space_group_name_H-M   'P 1'
#
loop_
_entity.id
_entity.type
_entity.pdbx_description
1 polymer ?
#
loop_
_entity_poly.entity_id
_entity_poly.type
_entity_poly.pdbx_seq_one_letter_code
_entity_poly.pdbx_strand_id
1 'polypeptide(L)'
;MIRLPATSLGASLTAEQRAAVGARASRLYIEAAPGSGKTTVAAHRFAVQRFQRTAVIDPRAVVAVSFTRAATWELATRIRRHWGRIGVTRPHRVITLDTLIYDLLVSLLRGGHLLWPGGHIELDVRDTWKSVVEPSFTNRGVRITLLGSRAVAVPRIYEKAFSQPQPAGVAKCINAGMCTHEDVRELLALALQKPELRQFAVERLEATTRALIVDEVFDANDLDLEVVRLAADANAEVTLIGDPWQALYRFRGARPDLVPALVADLHAESAQLTTSFRWRSSAQAQLAADLRASKPIAVVRGDASDVLDVVLAAEWKHLWDLNASVLPLAFGSAKWNIPEAGATLLLDYVTRAVLALPAVYRDDALSTLGIEDPEVSARLDLLWPDVLDRLRTPGKPGLVAAYNGIVAALATESSAVFPEVRGNYTKRLGWLRERIVQPIDPIPGLTVHQAKGREWDRVGVALTDDHHGSLSQGLSHEVTAHRLIYVACTRARESTIAV
;
A
#
# COMPACT_ATOMS: atom_id res chain seq x y z
N MET A 1 36.69 10.36 19.89
CA MET A 1 35.89 11.41 19.23
C MET A 1 35.52 10.91 17.83
N ILE A 2 34.42 10.18 17.67
CA ILE A 2 33.98 9.77 16.33
C ILE A 2 33.36 11.01 15.69
N ARG A 3 34.12 11.69 14.83
CA ARG A 3 33.56 12.65 13.87
C ARG A 3 32.50 11.86 13.08
N LEU A 4 31.25 12.35 13.07
CA LEU A 4 30.35 12.03 11.96
C LEU A 4 31.20 12.25 10.69
N PRO A 5 31.39 11.25 9.82
CA PRO A 5 32.31 11.39 8.70
C PRO A 5 31.89 12.61 7.89
N ALA A 6 32.74 13.64 7.91
CA ALA A 6 32.51 14.91 7.23
C ALA A 6 32.70 14.80 5.70
N THR A 7 32.63 13.61 5.15
CA THR A 7 32.95 13.31 3.75
C THR A 7 31.96 12.26 3.22
N SER A 8 30.70 12.69 3.08
CA SER A 8 29.71 12.23 2.07
C SER A 8 28.28 12.75 2.41
N LEU A 9 28.15 14.04 2.73
CA LEU A 9 26.88 14.78 2.61
C LEU A 9 26.55 14.90 1.11
N GLY A 10 26.16 13.80 0.46
CA GLY A 10 25.89 13.72 -0.99
C GLY A 10 24.65 14.47 -1.48
N ALA A 11 23.97 15.17 -0.58
CA ALA A 11 23.13 16.34 -0.84
C ALA A 11 23.12 17.13 0.48
N SER A 12 23.39 18.44 0.46
CA SER A 12 23.26 19.23 1.68
C SER A 12 21.79 19.23 2.09
N LEU A 13 21.47 18.69 3.28
CA LEU A 13 20.14 18.81 3.85
C LEU A 13 19.72 20.30 3.89
N THR A 14 18.46 20.59 3.54
CA THR A 14 17.93 21.95 3.67
C THR A 14 17.94 22.41 5.12
N ALA A 15 17.73 23.71 5.36
CA ALA A 15 17.60 24.24 6.72
C ALA A 15 16.47 23.53 7.49
N GLU A 16 15.31 23.34 6.86
CA GLU A 16 14.16 22.61 7.43
C GLU A 16 14.52 21.16 7.79
N GLN A 17 15.14 20.43 6.85
CA GLN A 17 15.57 19.05 7.09
C GLN A 17 16.62 18.97 8.22
N ARG A 18 17.59 19.89 8.27
CA ARG A 18 18.59 19.93 9.34
C ARG A 18 17.96 20.21 10.70
N ALA A 19 16.99 21.12 10.76
CA ALA A 19 16.25 21.42 11.99
C ALA A 19 15.46 20.20 12.46
N ALA A 20 14.68 19.57 11.57
CA ALA A 20 13.93 18.36 11.90
C ALA A 20 14.84 17.20 12.32
N VAL A 21 15.96 16.99 11.61
CA VAL A 21 16.96 15.95 11.93
C VAL A 21 17.60 16.19 13.31
N GLY A 22 17.98 17.43 13.60
CA GLY A 22 18.69 17.83 14.82
C GLY A 22 17.81 18.16 16.03
N ALA A 23 16.49 18.10 15.89
CA ALA A 23 15.55 18.39 16.98
C ALA A 23 15.82 17.49 18.19
N ARG A 24 15.91 18.08 19.39
CA ARG A 24 16.22 17.36 20.63
C ARG A 24 14.97 16.82 21.34
N ALA A 25 13.79 17.12 20.81
CA ALA A 25 12.52 16.62 21.31
C ALA A 25 12.53 15.08 21.34
N SER A 26 12.20 14.52 22.51
CA SER A 26 11.97 13.07 22.66
C SER A 26 10.71 12.61 21.92
N ARG A 27 9.81 13.54 21.62
CA ARG A 27 8.56 13.36 20.87
C ARG A 27 8.55 14.36 19.73
N LEU A 28 8.68 13.88 18.51
CA LEU A 28 8.73 14.74 17.32
C LEU A 28 7.72 14.26 16.29
N TYR A 29 6.92 15.18 15.77
CA TYR A 29 6.11 15.02 14.58
C TYR A 29 6.71 15.85 13.44
N ILE A 30 6.94 15.21 12.30
CA ILE A 30 7.45 15.85 11.09
C ILE A 30 6.37 15.72 10.01
N GLU A 31 5.70 16.82 9.72
CA GLU A 31 4.80 16.91 8.59
C GLU A 31 5.62 17.22 7.33
N ALA A 32 5.47 16.39 6.29
CA ALA A 32 6.29 16.46 5.11
C ALA A 32 5.45 16.69 3.84
N ALA A 33 5.77 17.74 3.08
CA ALA A 33 5.19 17.95 1.76
C ALA A 33 5.66 16.86 0.76
N PRO A 34 4.90 16.60 -0.33
CA PRO A 34 5.33 15.70 -1.40
C PRO A 34 6.70 16.08 -1.96
N GLY A 35 7.61 15.11 -2.05
CA GLY A 35 8.95 15.34 -2.61
C GLY A 35 9.90 16.13 -1.69
N SER A 36 9.54 16.39 -0.43
CA SER A 36 10.38 17.12 0.54
C SER A 36 11.53 16.31 1.15
N GLY A 37 11.66 15.03 0.78
CA GLY A 37 12.70 14.15 1.30
C GLY A 37 12.38 13.53 2.66
N LYS A 38 11.11 13.26 2.96
CA LYS A 38 10.66 12.59 4.19
C LYS A 38 11.48 11.34 4.59
N THR A 39 11.72 10.43 3.64
CA THR A 39 12.50 9.20 3.88
C THR A 39 13.99 9.50 4.09
N THR A 40 14.52 10.57 3.49
CA THR A 40 15.87 11.07 3.80
C THR A 40 15.93 11.58 5.23
N VAL A 41 14.94 12.35 5.68
CA VAL A 41 14.86 12.83 7.07
C VAL A 41 14.70 11.67 8.05
N ALA A 42 13.88 10.65 7.74
CA ALA A 42 13.77 9.43 8.54
C ALA A 42 15.11 8.71 8.69
N ALA A 43 15.86 8.54 7.59
CA ALA A 43 17.19 7.92 7.60
C ALA A 43 18.20 8.71 8.45
N HIS A 44 18.22 10.03 8.31
CA HIS A 44 19.08 10.90 9.10
C HIS A 44 18.68 10.95 10.57
N ARG A 45 17.37 10.95 10.90
CA ARG A 45 16.88 10.85 12.28
C ARG A 45 17.30 9.54 12.92
N PHE A 46 17.13 8.42 12.22
CA PHE A 46 17.62 7.13 12.67
C PHE A 46 19.12 7.19 13.00
N ALA A 47 19.93 7.80 12.12
CA ALA A 47 21.38 7.91 12.31
C ALA A 47 21.74 8.82 13.50
N VAL A 48 21.06 9.96 13.68
CA VAL A 48 21.26 10.83 14.85
C VAL A 48 20.96 10.07 16.13
N GLN A 49 19.83 9.36 16.19
CA GLN A 49 19.44 8.57 17.36
C GLN A 49 20.42 7.47 17.68
N ARG A 50 21.01 6.87 16.65
CA ARG A 50 21.98 5.77 16.80
C ARG A 50 23.38 6.25 17.19
N PHE A 51 23.87 7.32 16.58
CA PHE A 51 25.28 7.72 16.65
C PHE A 51 25.55 8.92 17.57
N GLN A 52 24.52 9.53 18.16
CA GLN A 52 24.72 10.56 19.19
C GLN A 52 25.49 9.99 20.39
N ARG A 53 26.36 10.80 21.00
CA ARG A 53 27.29 10.35 22.06
C ARG A 53 26.59 9.67 23.24
N THR A 54 25.42 10.15 23.61
CA THR A 54 24.57 9.58 24.69
C THR A 54 23.97 8.23 24.32
N ALA A 55 23.83 7.92 23.03
CA ALA A 55 23.23 6.68 22.54
C ALA A 55 24.24 5.56 22.26
N VAL A 56 25.52 5.89 22.04
CA VAL A 56 26.56 4.89 21.73
C VAL A 56 26.76 3.87 22.86
N ILE A 57 26.43 4.24 24.09
CA ILE A 57 26.53 3.38 25.28
C ILE A 57 25.20 2.71 25.67
N ASP A 58 24.09 3.08 25.04
CA ASP A 58 22.77 2.51 25.33
C ASP A 58 22.60 1.20 24.54
N PRO A 59 22.40 0.05 25.22
CA PRO A 59 22.28 -1.24 24.53
C PRO A 59 20.93 -1.40 23.80
N ARG A 60 19.99 -0.48 23.97
CA ARG A 60 18.66 -0.54 23.35
C ARG A 60 18.69 -0.12 21.88
N ALA A 61 17.83 -0.73 21.09
CA ALA A 61 17.73 -0.53 19.66
C ALA A 61 17.17 0.84 19.29
N VAL A 62 17.64 1.35 18.16
CA VAL A 62 16.91 2.36 17.37
C VAL A 62 16.16 1.57 16.31
N VAL A 63 14.83 1.75 16.27
CA VAL A 63 13.95 1.01 15.38
C VAL A 63 13.27 2.01 14.46
N ALA A 64 13.46 1.86 13.15
CA ALA A 64 12.65 2.54 12.16
C ALA A 64 11.63 1.57 11.56
N VAL A 65 10.38 2.01 11.48
CA VAL A 65 9.26 1.24 10.94
C VAL A 65 8.62 1.94 9.75
N SER A 66 8.11 1.13 8.82
CA SER A 66 7.22 1.56 7.74
C SER A 66 6.20 0.44 7.45
N PHE A 67 5.23 0.68 6.58
CA PHE A 67 4.08 -0.21 6.35
C PHE A 67 4.35 -1.29 5.29
N THR A 68 5.40 -1.16 4.48
CA THR A 68 5.68 -2.11 3.40
C THR A 68 7.13 -2.58 3.43
N ARG A 69 7.37 -3.80 2.95
CA ARG A 69 8.74 -4.35 2.80
C ARG A 69 9.59 -3.52 1.83
N ALA A 70 8.97 -2.93 0.81
CA ALA A 70 9.66 -2.07 -0.14
C ALA A 70 10.15 -0.77 0.53
N ALA A 71 9.29 -0.09 1.30
CA ALA A 71 9.64 1.14 2.00
C ALA A 71 10.73 0.90 3.08
N THR A 72 10.65 -0.21 3.81
CA THR A 72 11.67 -0.56 4.81
C THR A 72 13.00 -0.91 4.16
N TRP A 73 12.98 -1.61 3.01
CA TRP A 73 14.18 -1.87 2.22
C TRP A 73 14.81 -0.58 1.69
N GLU A 74 14.00 0.36 1.18
CA GLU A 74 14.47 1.65 0.70
C GLU A 74 15.13 2.47 1.84
N LEU A 75 14.46 2.56 2.99
CA LEU A 75 14.97 3.27 4.16
C LEU A 75 16.28 2.65 4.66
N ALA A 76 16.34 1.31 4.77
CA ALA A 76 17.55 0.60 5.15
C ALA A 76 18.69 0.82 4.14
N THR A 77 18.38 0.84 2.84
CA THR A 77 19.35 1.08 1.77
C THR A 77 19.91 2.51 1.86
N ARG A 78 19.05 3.51 2.10
CA ARG A 78 19.49 4.89 2.34
C ARG A 78 20.42 4.98 3.55
N ILE A 79 20.06 4.36 4.67
CA ILE A 79 20.93 4.34 5.87
C ILE A 79 22.28 3.68 5.55
N ARG A 80 22.28 2.53 4.87
CA ARG A 80 23.53 1.84 4.50
C ARG A 80 24.37 2.64 3.52
N ARG A 81 23.76 3.40 2.61
CA ARG A 81 24.46 4.25 1.66
C ARG A 81 25.26 5.35 2.36
N HIS A 82 24.69 5.96 3.41
CA HIS A 82 25.32 7.08 4.12
C HIS A 82 26.24 6.65 5.28
N TRP A 83 25.88 5.59 6.01
CA TRP A 83 26.61 5.16 7.22
C TRP A 83 27.17 3.74 7.13
N GLY A 84 27.15 3.12 5.95
CA GLY A 84 27.64 1.75 5.76
C GLY A 84 26.79 0.69 6.46
N ARG A 85 27.29 -0.55 6.48
CA ARG A 85 26.60 -1.68 7.14
C ARG A 85 26.41 -1.45 8.63
N ILE A 86 27.33 -0.73 9.27
CA ILE A 86 27.25 -0.38 10.70
C ILE A 86 26.01 0.48 10.99
N GLY A 87 25.39 1.14 10.01
CA GLY A 87 24.15 1.89 10.20
C GLY A 87 22.97 1.02 10.66
N VAL A 88 22.90 -0.26 10.31
CA VAL A 88 21.77 -1.15 10.65
C VAL A 88 22.20 -2.48 11.26
N THR A 89 23.38 -2.52 11.89
CA THR A 89 23.78 -3.68 12.70
C THR A 89 22.92 -3.77 13.95
N ARG A 90 22.68 -5.02 14.41
CA ARG A 90 21.96 -5.30 15.65
C ARG A 90 22.59 -4.53 16.82
N PRO A 91 21.77 -4.07 17.78
CA PRO A 91 20.34 -4.34 17.93
C PRO A 91 19.41 -3.44 17.09
N HIS A 92 19.95 -2.42 16.41
CA HIS A 92 19.16 -1.46 15.64
C HIS A 92 18.59 -2.06 14.34
N ARG A 93 17.37 -1.65 13.97
CA ARG A 93 16.58 -2.34 12.95
C ARG A 93 15.78 -1.36 12.10
N VAL A 94 15.60 -1.72 10.83
CA VAL A 94 14.63 -1.11 9.91
C VAL A 94 13.71 -2.23 9.46
N ILE A 95 12.46 -2.21 9.90
CA ILE A 95 11.52 -3.34 9.80
C ILE A 95 10.12 -2.84 9.47
N THR A 96 9.19 -3.74 9.11
CA THR A 96 7.79 -3.33 9.00
C THR A 96 7.18 -3.19 10.38
N LEU A 97 6.10 -2.41 10.49
CA LEU A 97 5.34 -2.31 11.74
C LEU A 97 4.76 -3.67 12.16
N ASP A 98 4.34 -4.51 11.21
CA ASP A 98 3.94 -5.91 11.47
C ASP A 98 5.03 -6.74 12.15
N THR A 99 6.29 -6.50 11.80
CA THR A 99 7.41 -7.21 12.44
C THR A 99 7.53 -6.80 13.91
N LEU A 100 7.35 -5.52 14.23
CA LEU A 100 7.37 -5.03 15.62
C LEU A 100 6.17 -5.57 16.42
N ILE A 101 4.97 -5.57 15.81
CA ILE A 101 3.75 -6.17 16.37
C ILE A 101 3.97 -7.65 16.68
N TYR A 102 4.54 -8.41 15.74
CA TYR A 102 4.89 -9.81 15.95
C TYR A 102 5.90 -10.01 17.08
N ASP A 103 6.95 -9.18 17.14
CA ASP A 103 7.95 -9.27 18.21
C ASP A 103 7.35 -9.03 19.61
N LEU A 104 6.36 -8.13 19.72
CA LEU A 104 5.63 -7.89 20.97
C LEU A 104 4.76 -9.09 21.35
N LEU A 105 4.00 -9.65 20.39
CA LEU A 105 3.18 -10.84 20.61
C LEU A 105 4.03 -12.04 21.04
N VAL A 106 5.14 -12.30 20.34
CA VAL A 106 6.07 -13.39 20.69
C VAL A 106 6.75 -13.13 22.03
N SER A 107 7.01 -11.89 22.41
CA SER A 107 7.54 -11.58 23.75
C SER A 107 6.54 -11.95 24.85
N LEU A 108 5.24 -11.67 24.65
CA LEU A 108 4.18 -12.09 25.57
C LEU A 108 4.08 -13.62 25.68
N LEU A 109 4.20 -14.33 24.55
CA LEU A 109 4.20 -15.80 24.51
C LEU A 109 5.42 -16.39 25.24
N ARG A 110 6.63 -15.91 24.94
CA ARG A 110 7.88 -16.38 25.57
C ARG A 110 7.94 -16.08 27.06
N GLY A 111 7.34 -14.96 27.50
CA GLY A 111 7.20 -14.63 28.91
C GLY A 111 6.12 -15.43 29.64
N GLY A 112 5.34 -16.26 28.93
CA GLY A 112 4.24 -17.04 29.50
C GLY A 112 3.01 -16.20 29.88
N HIS A 113 2.97 -14.91 29.51
CA HIS A 113 1.85 -14.01 29.75
C HIS A 113 0.68 -14.28 28.78
N LEU A 114 1.00 -14.82 27.61
CA LEU A 114 0.05 -15.28 26.61
C LEU A 114 0.31 -16.75 26.32
N LEU A 115 -0.75 -17.53 26.14
CA LEU A 115 -0.66 -18.97 25.83
C LEU A 115 -1.28 -19.25 24.47
N TRP A 116 -0.45 -19.68 23.53
CA TRP A 116 -0.92 -20.17 22.23
C TRP A 116 -1.40 -21.63 22.35
N PRO A 117 -2.43 -22.06 21.60
CA PRO A 117 -2.83 -23.47 21.53
C PRO A 117 -1.66 -24.40 21.24
N GLY A 118 -1.52 -25.52 21.95
CA GLY A 118 -0.40 -26.43 21.76
C GLY A 118 0.93 -25.98 22.41
N GLY A 119 0.96 -24.83 23.10
CA GLY A 119 2.14 -24.37 23.85
C GLY A 119 3.21 -23.70 23.00
N HIS A 120 2.87 -23.29 21.78
CA HIS A 120 3.82 -22.62 20.87
C HIS A 120 4.22 -21.25 21.39
N ILE A 121 5.53 -20.98 21.40
CA ILE A 121 6.12 -19.69 21.81
C ILE A 121 6.74 -18.92 20.64
N GLU A 122 6.78 -19.54 19.46
CA GLU A 122 7.10 -18.95 18.17
C GLU A 122 6.01 -19.41 17.19
N LEU A 123 5.68 -18.55 16.23
CA LEU A 123 4.59 -18.82 15.29
C LEU A 123 5.08 -18.75 13.84
N ASP A 124 4.59 -19.67 13.03
CA ASP A 124 4.75 -19.66 11.57
C ASP A 124 3.69 -18.74 10.95
N VAL A 125 4.11 -17.55 10.53
CA VAL A 125 3.21 -16.50 10.00
C VAL A 125 3.09 -16.63 8.49
N ARG A 126 1.84 -16.70 8.00
CA ARG A 126 1.49 -16.79 6.58
C ARG A 126 0.77 -15.53 6.11
N ASP A 127 0.90 -15.21 4.83
CA ASP A 127 0.18 -14.07 4.23
C ASP A 127 -1.33 -14.33 4.20
N THR A 128 -1.74 -15.57 3.95
CA THR A 128 -3.14 -15.97 3.91
C THR A 128 -3.32 -17.44 4.24
N TRP A 129 -4.43 -17.77 4.88
CA TRP A 129 -4.81 -19.17 5.12
C TRP A 129 -5.00 -19.97 3.81
N LYS A 130 -5.29 -19.31 2.68
CA LYS A 130 -5.46 -19.97 1.38
C LYS A 130 -4.18 -20.63 0.84
N SER A 131 -3.00 -20.23 1.32
CA SER A 131 -1.73 -20.82 0.88
C SER A 131 -1.37 -22.12 1.59
N VAL A 132 -2.14 -22.52 2.61
CA VAL A 132 -1.84 -23.66 3.48
C VAL A 132 -3.05 -24.55 3.75
N VAL A 133 -4.26 -24.01 3.63
CA VAL A 133 -5.50 -24.74 3.84
C VAL A 133 -6.35 -24.62 2.58
N GLU A 134 -6.77 -25.78 2.09
CA GLU A 134 -7.60 -25.90 0.90
C GLU A 134 -8.91 -25.09 1.06
N PRO A 135 -9.29 -24.29 0.06
CA PRO A 135 -10.50 -23.50 0.13
C PRO A 135 -11.75 -24.38 -0.07
N SER A 136 -12.85 -24.01 0.58
CA SER A 136 -14.18 -24.56 0.31
C SER A 136 -15.21 -23.45 0.27
N PHE A 137 -16.32 -23.69 -0.46
CA PHE A 137 -17.43 -22.77 -0.49
C PHE A 137 -18.28 -22.95 0.77
N THR A 138 -18.12 -22.04 1.73
CA THR A 138 -18.77 -22.15 3.05
C THR A 138 -19.07 -20.76 3.61
N ASN A 139 -20.05 -20.67 4.51
CA ASN A 139 -20.31 -19.46 5.31
C ASN A 139 -19.71 -19.54 6.71
N ARG A 140 -18.92 -20.58 7.01
CA ARG A 140 -18.23 -20.74 8.29
C ARG A 140 -16.74 -20.45 8.12
N GLY A 141 -16.15 -19.80 9.10
CA GLY A 141 -14.73 -19.56 9.23
C GLY A 141 -14.26 -19.79 10.66
N VAL A 142 -13.01 -19.46 10.91
CA VAL A 142 -12.40 -19.45 12.24
C VAL A 142 -11.82 -18.05 12.46
N ARG A 143 -11.89 -17.57 13.70
CA ARG A 143 -11.12 -16.41 14.15
C ARG A 143 -10.40 -16.74 15.45
N ILE A 144 -9.30 -16.05 15.70
CA ILE A 144 -8.63 -16.15 16.99
C ILE A 144 -9.25 -15.14 17.96
N THR A 145 -9.42 -15.55 19.21
CA THR A 145 -9.83 -14.67 20.30
C THR A 145 -9.04 -15.02 21.56
N LEU A 146 -9.20 -14.21 22.60
CA LEU A 146 -8.51 -14.37 23.88
C LEU A 146 -9.50 -14.77 24.99
N LEU A 147 -9.30 -15.93 25.62
CA LEU A 147 -10.02 -16.38 26.81
C LEU A 147 -9.03 -16.43 28.00
N GLY A 148 -9.15 -15.51 28.94
CA GLY A 148 -8.08 -15.32 29.95
C GLY A 148 -6.77 -14.93 29.25
N SER A 149 -5.65 -15.58 29.55
CA SER A 149 -4.39 -15.39 28.81
C SER A 149 -4.23 -16.33 27.62
N ARG A 150 -5.25 -17.12 27.28
CA ARG A 150 -5.14 -18.17 26.27
C ARG A 150 -5.77 -17.75 24.95
N ALA A 151 -4.98 -17.78 23.88
CA ALA A 151 -5.49 -17.65 22.52
C ALA A 151 -6.32 -18.91 22.19
N VAL A 152 -7.50 -18.72 21.62
CA VAL A 152 -8.42 -19.81 21.26
C VAL A 152 -9.01 -19.54 19.88
N ALA A 153 -9.04 -20.58 19.05
CA ALA A 153 -9.75 -20.56 17.77
C ALA A 153 -11.25 -20.76 18.03
N VAL A 154 -12.08 -19.81 17.57
CA VAL A 154 -13.53 -19.88 17.71
C VAL A 154 -14.22 -19.84 16.34
N PRO A 155 -15.38 -20.50 16.17
CA PRO A 155 -16.16 -20.40 14.95
C PRO A 155 -16.56 -18.95 14.64
N ARG A 156 -16.48 -18.59 13.36
CA ARG A 156 -17.02 -17.34 12.82
C ARG A 156 -18.06 -17.69 11.75
N ILE A 157 -19.21 -17.03 11.76
CA ILE A 157 -20.26 -17.24 10.76
C ILE A 157 -20.38 -15.96 9.94
N TYR A 158 -20.39 -16.11 8.62
CA TYR A 158 -20.61 -15.05 7.64
C TYR A 158 -22.04 -15.11 7.14
N GLU A 159 -22.58 -13.96 6.73
CA GLU A 159 -23.95 -13.86 6.20
C GLU A 159 -24.15 -14.68 4.92
N LYS A 160 -23.11 -14.75 4.08
CA LYS A 160 -23.13 -15.47 2.79
C LYS A 160 -21.97 -16.43 2.71
N ALA A 161 -22.18 -17.54 2.00
CA ALA A 161 -21.10 -18.45 1.65
C ALA A 161 -20.24 -17.87 0.53
N PHE A 162 -18.93 -18.09 0.63
CA PHE A 162 -17.93 -17.74 -0.38
C PHE A 162 -16.75 -18.70 -0.27
N SER A 163 -15.85 -18.75 -1.26
CA SER A 163 -14.69 -19.63 -1.16
C SER A 163 -13.64 -19.07 -0.20
N GLN A 164 -13.45 -19.82 0.88
CA GLN A 164 -12.58 -19.52 1.99
C GLN A 164 -11.95 -20.81 2.55
N PRO A 165 -10.80 -20.72 3.23
CA PRO A 165 -10.13 -21.87 3.83
C PRO A 165 -11.05 -22.69 4.73
N GLN A 166 -10.98 -24.02 4.63
CA GLN A 166 -11.80 -24.91 5.44
C GLN A 166 -11.61 -24.64 6.95
N PRO A 167 -12.69 -24.38 7.73
CA PRO A 167 -12.58 -24.03 9.14
C PRO A 167 -11.83 -25.05 9.99
N ALA A 168 -12.07 -26.34 9.77
CA ALA A 168 -11.38 -27.41 10.50
C ALA A 168 -9.87 -27.43 10.20
N GLY A 169 -9.49 -27.18 8.95
CA GLY A 169 -8.09 -27.04 8.53
C GLY A 169 -7.42 -25.85 9.20
N VAL A 170 -8.06 -24.68 9.19
CA VAL A 170 -7.55 -23.48 9.87
C VAL A 170 -7.38 -23.71 11.36
N ALA A 171 -8.38 -24.29 12.05
CA ALA A 171 -8.27 -24.60 13.48
C ALA A 171 -7.12 -25.58 13.80
N LYS A 172 -6.90 -26.58 12.93
CA LYS A 172 -5.78 -27.51 13.06
C LYS A 172 -4.43 -26.79 12.90
N CYS A 173 -4.30 -25.91 11.91
CA CYS A 173 -3.10 -25.12 11.68
C CYS A 173 -2.80 -24.16 12.86
N ILE A 174 -3.83 -23.51 13.42
CA ILE A 174 -3.68 -22.68 14.63
C ILE A 174 -3.13 -23.52 15.79
N ASN A 175 -3.68 -24.71 16.04
CA ASN A 175 -3.17 -25.63 17.06
C ASN A 175 -1.73 -26.11 16.82
N ALA A 176 -1.26 -26.05 15.57
CA ALA A 176 0.10 -26.38 15.17
C ALA A 176 1.06 -25.17 15.18
N GLY A 177 0.63 -24.01 15.68
CA GLY A 177 1.49 -22.82 15.79
C GLY A 177 1.55 -21.96 14.52
N MET A 178 0.65 -22.18 13.57
CA MET A 178 0.54 -21.34 12.37
C MET A 178 -0.46 -20.21 12.60
N CYS A 179 -0.25 -19.08 11.95
CA CYS A 179 -1.17 -17.94 11.98
C CYS A 179 -1.01 -17.06 10.74
N THR A 180 -1.91 -16.11 10.54
CA THR A 180 -1.72 -15.04 9.56
C THR A 180 -1.29 -13.74 10.21
N HIS A 181 -0.83 -12.77 9.40
CA HIS A 181 -0.57 -11.41 9.87
C HIS A 181 -1.81 -10.77 10.54
N GLU A 182 -3.01 -11.05 10.02
CA GLU A 182 -4.26 -10.57 10.62
C GLU A 182 -4.50 -11.21 11.99
N ASP A 183 -4.30 -12.52 12.13
CA ASP A 183 -4.45 -13.22 13.40
C ASP A 183 -3.50 -12.66 14.48
N VAL A 184 -2.25 -12.35 14.11
CA VAL A 184 -1.26 -11.72 14.99
C VAL A 184 -1.75 -10.36 15.48
N ARG A 185 -2.29 -9.53 14.56
CA ARG A 185 -2.82 -8.20 14.88
C ARG A 185 -4.06 -8.30 15.77
N GLU A 186 -5.04 -9.12 15.40
CA GLU A 186 -6.28 -9.33 16.18
C GLU A 186 -5.94 -9.78 17.61
N LEU A 187 -5.04 -10.75 17.76
CA LEU A 187 -4.67 -11.27 19.07
C LEU A 187 -3.89 -10.26 19.91
N LEU A 188 -2.93 -9.52 19.33
CA LEU A 188 -2.21 -8.48 20.07
C LEU A 188 -3.17 -7.36 20.50
N ALA A 189 -4.08 -6.92 19.63
CA ALA A 189 -5.07 -5.90 19.97
C ALA A 189 -5.95 -6.33 21.16
N LEU A 190 -6.39 -7.59 21.18
CA LEU A 190 -7.13 -8.16 22.32
C LEU A 190 -6.27 -8.27 23.59
N ALA A 191 -4.99 -8.60 23.44
CA ALA A 191 -4.06 -8.68 24.57
C ALA A 191 -3.84 -7.30 25.21
N LEU A 192 -3.65 -6.26 24.40
CA LEU A 192 -3.38 -4.90 24.90
C LEU A 192 -4.59 -4.24 25.59
N GLN A 193 -5.80 -4.78 25.46
CA GLN A 193 -6.95 -4.38 26.27
C GLN A 193 -6.82 -4.83 27.74
N LYS A 194 -5.91 -5.76 28.04
CA LYS A 194 -5.65 -6.23 29.40
C LYS A 194 -4.50 -5.43 30.01
N PRO A 195 -4.71 -4.73 31.13
CA PRO A 195 -3.70 -3.86 31.73
C PRO A 195 -2.37 -4.57 32.00
N GLU A 196 -2.40 -5.82 32.45
CA GLU A 196 -1.21 -6.59 32.80
C GLU A 196 -0.36 -6.94 31.56
N LEU A 197 -1.02 -7.31 30.45
CA LEU A 197 -0.34 -7.64 29.19
C LEU A 197 0.16 -6.38 28.49
N ARG A 198 -0.61 -5.29 28.57
CA ARG A 198 -0.19 -3.97 28.08
C ARG A 198 1.06 -3.50 28.81
N GLN A 199 1.08 -3.61 30.15
CA GLN A 199 2.21 -3.23 30.98
C GLN A 199 3.46 -4.04 30.63
N PHE A 200 3.33 -5.36 30.43
CA PHE A 200 4.46 -6.17 29.95
C PHE A 200 5.00 -5.70 28.59
N ALA A 201 4.13 -5.32 27.65
CA ALA A 201 4.56 -4.81 26.35
C ALA A 201 5.34 -3.49 26.47
N VAL A 202 4.92 -2.60 27.39
CA VAL A 202 5.65 -1.35 27.73
C VAL A 202 7.04 -1.68 28.30
N GLU A 203 7.12 -2.54 29.31
CA GLU A 203 8.40 -2.95 29.94
C GLU A 203 9.34 -3.60 28.92
N ARG A 204 8.78 -4.39 28.00
CA ARG A 204 9.54 -5.01 26.92
C ARG A 204 10.14 -3.97 25.98
N LEU A 205 9.37 -2.96 25.58
CA LEU A 205 9.85 -1.86 24.76
C LEU A 205 10.86 -1.02 25.52
N GLU A 206 10.64 -0.74 26.80
CA GLU A 206 11.53 0.06 27.64
C GLU A 206 12.91 -0.58 27.74
N ALA A 207 12.95 -1.92 27.87
CA ALA A 207 14.18 -2.70 27.94
C ALA A 207 14.90 -2.88 26.60
N THR A 208 14.24 -2.63 25.46
CA THR A 208 14.80 -2.99 24.13
C THR A 208 14.86 -1.87 23.12
N THR A 209 14.06 -0.82 23.28
CA THR A 209 13.83 0.20 22.27
C THR A 209 14.16 1.56 22.85
N ARG A 210 15.27 2.12 22.39
CA ARG A 210 15.68 3.48 22.72
C ARG A 210 14.84 4.51 21.97
N ALA A 211 14.61 4.25 20.68
CA ALA A 211 13.91 5.17 19.81
C ALA A 211 13.10 4.44 18.74
N LEU A 212 11.92 4.96 18.44
CA LEU A 212 11.01 4.50 17.38
C LEU A 212 10.78 5.62 16.36
N ILE A 213 11.15 5.37 15.11
CA ILE A 213 10.91 6.27 13.98
C ILE A 213 9.84 5.64 13.08
N VAL A 214 8.70 6.30 12.92
CA VAL A 214 7.58 5.84 12.10
C VAL A 214 7.51 6.67 10.82
N ASP A 215 7.81 6.06 9.68
CA ASP A 215 7.59 6.67 8.36
C ASP A 215 6.15 6.39 7.88
N GLU A 216 5.56 7.34 7.15
CA GLU A 216 4.17 7.30 6.65
C GLU A 216 3.10 7.13 7.74
N VAL A 217 3.21 7.81 8.88
CA VAL A 217 2.31 7.62 10.06
C VAL A 217 0.81 7.70 9.75
N PHE A 218 0.39 8.41 8.69
CA PHE A 218 -1.02 8.50 8.29
C PHE A 218 -1.58 7.24 7.61
N ASP A 219 -0.73 6.27 7.32
CA ASP A 219 -1.13 4.94 6.85
C ASP A 219 -1.39 3.96 8.02
N ALA A 220 -1.19 4.39 9.27
CA ALA A 220 -1.40 3.60 10.50
C ALA A 220 -2.88 3.32 10.78
N ASN A 221 -3.19 2.10 11.23
CA ASN A 221 -4.48 1.74 11.83
C ASN A 221 -4.48 1.90 13.37
N ASP A 222 -5.58 1.53 14.03
CA ASP A 222 -5.73 1.67 15.48
C ASP A 222 -4.63 0.95 16.29
N LEU A 223 -4.28 -0.29 15.93
CA LEU A 223 -3.23 -1.06 16.62
C LEU A 223 -1.84 -0.45 16.38
N ASP A 224 -1.58 0.00 15.16
CA ASP A 224 -0.32 0.66 14.79
C ASP A 224 -0.08 1.91 15.66
N LEU A 225 -1.11 2.72 15.86
CA LEU A 225 -1.07 3.90 16.73
C LEU A 225 -0.93 3.51 18.22
N GLU A 226 -1.56 2.44 18.67
CA GLU A 226 -1.36 1.93 20.04
C GLU A 226 0.09 1.47 20.28
N VAL A 227 0.73 0.81 19.30
CA VAL A 227 2.16 0.44 19.40
C VAL A 227 3.04 1.68 19.55
N VAL A 228 2.70 2.79 18.89
CA VAL A 228 3.39 4.06 19.07
C VAL A 228 3.19 4.60 20.49
N ARG A 229 1.97 4.52 21.05
CA ARG A 229 1.67 4.91 22.44
C ARG A 229 2.46 4.05 23.43
N LEU A 230 2.53 2.74 23.24
CA LEU A 230 3.34 1.84 24.07
C LEU A 230 4.81 2.21 24.05
N ALA A 231 5.37 2.50 22.87
CA ALA A 231 6.75 2.97 22.76
C ALA A 231 6.96 4.31 23.49
N ALA A 232 5.93 5.16 23.50
CA ALA A 232 5.98 6.38 24.26
C ALA A 232 5.93 6.16 25.77
N ASP A 233 4.99 5.36 26.26
CA ASP A 233 4.90 4.99 27.67
C ASP A 233 6.19 4.32 28.17
N ALA A 234 6.88 3.60 27.28
CA ALA A 234 8.19 2.96 27.51
C ALA A 234 9.39 3.93 27.51
N ASN A 235 9.14 5.25 27.51
CA ASN A 235 10.16 6.30 27.45
C ASN A 235 11.11 6.22 26.24
N ALA A 236 10.73 5.53 25.15
CA ALA A 236 11.51 5.55 23.91
C ALA A 236 11.37 6.92 23.23
N GLU A 237 12.40 7.42 22.56
CA GLU A 237 12.28 8.63 21.74
C GLU A 237 11.42 8.31 20.50
N VAL A 238 10.31 9.02 20.27
CA VAL A 238 9.38 8.77 19.16
C VAL A 238 9.47 9.88 18.12
N THR A 239 9.68 9.50 16.86
CA THR A 239 9.58 10.41 15.71
C THR A 239 8.53 9.90 14.74
N LEU A 240 7.49 10.70 14.49
CA LEU A 240 6.42 10.43 13.55
C LEU A 240 6.64 11.26 12.29
N ILE A 241 6.59 10.64 11.12
CA ILE A 241 6.82 11.33 9.83
C ILE A 241 5.68 10.97 8.90
N GLY A 242 5.09 11.97 8.23
CA GLY A 242 4.06 11.70 7.24
C GLY A 242 3.47 12.95 6.59
N ASP A 243 2.62 12.73 5.59
CA ASP A 243 1.87 13.77 4.90
C ASP A 243 0.36 13.50 5.03
N PRO A 244 -0.43 14.33 5.74
CA PRO A 244 -1.86 14.12 5.88
C PRO A 244 -2.58 14.09 4.52
N TRP A 245 -2.05 14.82 3.54
CA TRP A 245 -2.61 14.91 2.19
C TRP A 245 -2.41 13.64 1.35
N GLN A 246 -1.48 12.74 1.72
CA GLN A 246 -1.20 11.49 0.99
C GLN A 246 -1.81 10.24 1.63
N ALA A 247 -2.69 10.43 2.62
CA ALA A 247 -3.31 9.34 3.34
C ALA A 247 -4.50 8.74 2.58
N LEU A 248 -4.23 7.70 1.78
CA LEU A 248 -5.21 7.08 0.87
C LEU A 248 -5.67 5.68 1.31
N TYR A 249 -5.07 5.08 2.34
CA TYR A 249 -5.32 3.68 2.69
C TYR A 249 -6.43 3.46 3.74
N ARG A 250 -7.41 4.37 3.83
CA ARG A 250 -8.58 4.19 4.73
C ARG A 250 -9.32 2.88 4.46
N PHE A 251 -9.43 2.47 3.18
CA PHE A 251 -10.06 1.21 2.79
C PHE A 251 -9.31 -0.05 3.28
N ARG A 252 -8.07 0.10 3.76
CA ARG A 252 -7.26 -0.95 4.41
C ARG A 252 -7.22 -0.80 5.94
N GLY A 253 -8.07 0.06 6.51
CA GLY A 253 -8.16 0.30 7.95
C GLY A 253 -7.29 1.44 8.48
N ALA A 254 -6.58 2.20 7.64
CA ALA A 254 -5.82 3.36 8.10
C ALA A 254 -6.74 4.42 8.74
N ARG A 255 -6.26 5.02 9.84
CA ARG A 255 -6.95 6.00 10.68
C ARG A 255 -6.22 7.36 10.72
N PRO A 256 -6.06 8.04 9.58
CA PRO A 256 -5.36 9.34 9.54
C PRO A 256 -6.05 10.43 10.38
N ASP A 257 -7.35 10.28 10.67
CA ASP A 257 -8.12 11.12 11.61
C ASP A 257 -7.60 11.06 13.05
N LEU A 258 -6.96 9.96 13.46
CA LEU A 258 -6.47 9.79 14.83
C LEU A 258 -5.04 10.29 15.03
N VAL A 259 -4.30 10.59 13.95
CA VAL A 259 -2.90 11.04 14.03
C VAL A 259 -2.77 12.39 14.73
N PRO A 260 -3.60 13.43 14.46
CA PRO A 260 -3.51 14.70 15.18
C PRO A 260 -3.72 14.54 16.70
N ALA A 261 -4.70 13.70 17.11
CA ALA A 261 -4.94 13.40 18.50
C ALA A 261 -3.74 12.66 19.13
N LEU A 262 -3.17 11.68 18.44
CA LEU A 262 -1.93 11.01 18.89
C LEU A 262 -0.78 12.01 19.06
N VAL A 263 -0.56 12.91 18.11
CA VAL A 263 0.51 13.94 18.20
C VAL A 263 0.31 14.83 19.42
N ALA A 264 -0.94 15.23 19.71
CA ALA A 264 -1.29 16.02 20.88
C ALA A 264 -1.09 15.23 22.19
N ASP A 265 -1.57 13.99 22.26
CA ASP A 265 -1.45 13.10 23.42
C ASP A 265 0.02 12.80 23.77
N LEU A 266 0.86 12.66 22.75
CA LEU A 266 2.30 12.46 22.91
C LEU A 266 3.04 13.75 23.30
N HIS A 267 2.37 14.91 23.30
CA HIS A 267 2.97 16.23 23.44
C HIS A 267 4.16 16.42 22.49
N ALA A 268 4.01 15.96 21.24
CA ALA A 268 5.09 15.98 20.27
C ALA A 268 5.36 17.39 19.72
N GLU A 269 6.63 17.80 19.72
CA GLU A 269 7.05 19.00 19.01
C GLU A 269 6.85 18.78 17.50
N SER A 270 6.44 19.83 16.78
CA SER A 270 6.14 19.74 15.35
C SER A 270 7.22 20.43 14.51
N ALA A 271 7.62 19.78 13.43
CA ALA A 271 8.47 20.35 12.39
C ALA A 271 7.83 20.15 11.01
N GLN A 272 8.10 21.07 10.10
CA GLN A 272 7.53 21.08 8.75
C GLN A 272 8.64 20.93 7.71
N LEU A 273 8.41 20.11 6.69
CA LEU A 273 9.26 20.02 5.50
C LEU A 273 8.45 20.52 4.30
N THR A 274 8.63 21.78 3.93
CA THR A 274 7.82 22.43 2.89
C THR A 274 8.52 22.44 1.54
N THR A 275 9.86 22.47 1.54
CA THR A 275 10.65 22.55 0.31
C THR A 275 10.63 21.21 -0.44
N SER A 276 10.07 21.18 -1.65
CA SER A 276 10.03 19.98 -2.51
C SER A 276 11.14 20.00 -3.57
N PHE A 277 11.77 18.84 -3.80
CA PHE A 277 12.74 18.63 -4.88
C PHE A 277 12.15 17.89 -6.08
N ARG A 278 10.83 17.67 -6.08
CA ARG A 278 10.12 16.90 -7.12
C ARG A 278 9.87 17.70 -8.38
N TRP A 279 9.51 18.98 -8.21
CA TRP A 279 8.99 19.80 -9.31
C TRP A 279 10.10 20.26 -10.24
N ARG A 280 9.88 20.09 -11.54
CA ARG A 280 10.74 20.53 -12.65
C ARG A 280 10.24 21.81 -13.32
N SER A 281 8.97 22.19 -13.09
CA SER A 281 8.40 23.45 -13.57
C SER A 281 7.88 24.31 -12.40
N SER A 282 7.95 25.63 -12.57
CA SER A 282 7.39 26.59 -11.61
C SER A 282 5.86 26.49 -11.53
N ALA A 283 5.19 26.24 -12.67
CA ALA A 283 3.74 26.08 -12.72
C ALA A 283 3.27 24.88 -11.89
N GLN A 284 3.93 23.73 -12.01
CA GLN A 284 3.61 22.54 -11.22
C GLN A 284 3.91 22.72 -9.73
N ALA A 285 5.02 23.40 -9.41
CA ALA A 285 5.34 23.75 -8.02
C ALA A 285 4.26 24.66 -7.40
N GLN A 286 3.80 25.66 -8.16
CA GLN A 286 2.76 26.59 -7.74
C GLN A 286 1.41 25.88 -7.55
N LEU A 287 1.01 25.02 -8.50
CA LEU A 287 -0.20 24.19 -8.38
C LEU A 287 -0.17 23.36 -7.10
N ALA A 288 0.93 22.66 -6.82
CA ALA A 288 1.05 21.85 -5.61
C ALA A 288 0.98 22.70 -4.32
N ALA A 289 1.61 23.88 -4.32
CA ALA A 289 1.57 24.81 -3.19
C ALA A 289 0.17 25.36 -2.93
N ASP A 290 -0.55 25.76 -3.98
CA ASP A 290 -1.91 26.31 -3.89
C ASP A 290 -2.91 25.25 -3.43
N LEU A 291 -2.80 24.01 -3.95
CA LEU A 291 -3.60 22.88 -3.49
C LEU A 291 -3.38 22.59 -2.00
N ARG A 292 -2.12 22.58 -1.54
CA ARG A 292 -1.78 22.33 -0.13
C ARG A 292 -2.25 23.45 0.79
N ALA A 293 -2.25 24.69 0.29
CA ALA A 293 -2.75 25.87 0.99
C ALA A 293 -4.28 25.99 0.93
N SER A 294 -5.00 24.95 0.45
CA SER A 294 -6.45 24.94 0.34
C SER A 294 -7.02 26.08 -0.50
N LYS A 295 -6.24 26.61 -1.46
CA LYS A 295 -6.73 27.69 -2.32
C LYS A 295 -7.69 27.15 -3.38
N PRO A 296 -8.73 27.92 -3.73
CA PRO A 296 -9.50 27.74 -4.96
C PRO A 296 -8.58 27.66 -6.18
N ILE A 297 -8.69 26.59 -6.97
CA ILE A 297 -7.90 26.44 -8.19
C ILE A 297 -8.72 25.77 -9.29
N ALA A 298 -8.39 26.07 -10.54
CA ALA A 298 -8.87 25.34 -11.70
C ALA A 298 -7.66 24.66 -12.36
N VAL A 299 -7.71 23.33 -12.46
CA VAL A 299 -6.69 22.59 -13.22
C VAL A 299 -6.93 22.84 -14.71
N VAL A 300 -5.87 23.22 -15.42
CA VAL A 300 -5.93 23.51 -16.86
C VAL A 300 -6.40 22.26 -17.60
N ARG A 301 -7.39 22.42 -18.47
CA ARG A 301 -7.85 21.34 -19.36
C ARG A 301 -6.82 21.14 -20.46
N GLY A 302 -6.44 19.89 -20.68
CA GLY A 302 -5.53 19.52 -21.76
C GLY A 302 -6.20 19.58 -23.13
N ASP A 303 -5.37 19.74 -24.15
CA ASP A 303 -5.75 19.63 -25.55
C ASP A 303 -5.39 18.23 -26.08
N ALA A 304 -6.00 17.81 -27.19
CA ALA A 304 -5.75 16.50 -27.80
C ALA A 304 -4.29 16.29 -28.28
N SER A 305 -3.49 17.36 -28.36
CA SER A 305 -2.08 17.32 -28.71
C SER A 305 -1.14 17.13 -27.52
N ASP A 306 -1.65 17.16 -26.28
CA ASP A 306 -0.80 17.03 -25.10
C ASP A 306 -0.22 15.62 -24.97
N VAL A 307 1.11 15.56 -24.86
CA VAL A 307 1.82 14.30 -24.63
C VAL A 307 1.84 14.01 -23.13
N LEU A 308 1.17 12.92 -22.74
CA LEU A 308 1.04 12.47 -21.36
C LEU A 308 1.81 11.17 -21.13
N ASP A 309 2.48 11.06 -19.98
CA ASP A 309 3.13 9.82 -19.58
C ASP A 309 2.14 8.83 -18.94
N VAL A 310 1.07 9.35 -18.32
CA VAL A 310 0.07 8.58 -17.60
C VAL A 310 -1.23 9.38 -17.43
N VAL A 311 -2.36 8.69 -17.34
CA VAL A 311 -3.63 9.25 -16.87
C VAL A 311 -4.05 8.63 -15.55
N LEU A 312 -4.40 9.47 -14.59
CA LEU A 312 -4.83 9.08 -13.25
C LEU A 312 -6.32 9.35 -13.02
N ALA A 313 -7.01 8.41 -12.39
CA ALA A 313 -8.37 8.61 -11.92
C ALA A 313 -8.60 8.01 -10.53
N ALA A 314 -9.63 8.47 -9.83
CA ALA A 314 -10.03 7.87 -8.56
C ALA A 314 -10.45 6.40 -8.72
N GLU A 315 -11.15 6.08 -9.81
CA GLU A 315 -11.75 4.77 -10.09
C GLU A 315 -11.46 4.30 -11.52
N TRP A 316 -11.41 2.99 -11.72
CA TRP A 316 -11.22 2.38 -13.04
C TRP A 316 -12.26 2.81 -14.06
N LYS A 317 -13.52 2.93 -13.63
CA LYS A 317 -14.64 3.31 -14.50
C LYS A 317 -14.36 4.63 -15.23
N HIS A 318 -13.88 5.63 -14.50
CA HIS A 318 -13.58 6.94 -15.09
C HIS A 318 -12.50 6.85 -16.17
N LEU A 319 -11.51 5.95 -16.04
CA LEU A 319 -10.49 5.74 -17.08
C LEU A 319 -11.05 5.05 -18.33
N TRP A 320 -12.02 4.14 -18.17
CA TRP A 320 -12.66 3.47 -19.30
C TRP A 320 -13.61 4.38 -20.07
N ASP A 321 -14.21 5.36 -19.40
CA ASP A 321 -15.10 6.37 -19.99
C ASP A 321 -14.32 7.48 -20.76
N LEU A 322 -12.98 7.55 -20.61
CA LEU A 322 -12.13 8.43 -21.40
C LEU A 322 -11.99 7.96 -22.86
N ASN A 323 -11.42 8.84 -23.69
CA ASN A 323 -11.12 8.53 -25.08
C ASN A 323 -10.19 7.30 -25.23
N ALA A 324 -10.19 6.73 -26.43
CA ALA A 324 -9.49 5.48 -26.74
C ALA A 324 -7.95 5.57 -26.73
N SER A 325 -7.34 6.74 -26.49
CA SER A 325 -5.89 6.86 -26.28
C SER A 325 -5.45 6.36 -24.92
N VAL A 326 -6.34 6.34 -23.92
CA VAL A 326 -6.00 5.86 -22.57
C VAL A 326 -6.26 4.36 -22.50
N LEU A 327 -5.25 3.57 -22.13
CA LEU A 327 -5.39 2.13 -21.87
C LEU A 327 -5.28 1.85 -20.36
N PRO A 328 -6.42 1.61 -19.67
CA PRO A 328 -6.41 1.30 -18.24
C PRO A 328 -5.83 -0.09 -17.97
N LEU A 329 -5.08 -0.24 -16.88
CA LEU A 329 -4.45 -1.51 -16.50
C LEU A 329 -5.41 -2.53 -15.84
N ALA A 330 -6.68 -2.19 -15.66
CA ALA A 330 -7.67 -3.10 -15.10
C ALA A 330 -9.11 -2.69 -15.45
N PHE A 331 -10.00 -3.68 -15.59
CA PHE A 331 -11.45 -3.45 -15.61
C PHE A 331 -12.04 -3.26 -14.20
N GLY A 332 -11.41 -3.89 -13.21
CA GLY A 332 -11.94 -4.10 -11.86
C GLY A 332 -11.46 -5.45 -11.34
N SER A 333 -11.70 -5.72 -10.05
CA SER A 333 -11.36 -7.03 -9.46
C SER A 333 -12.22 -8.13 -10.09
N ALA A 334 -11.57 -9.10 -10.73
CA ALA A 334 -12.23 -10.25 -11.36
C ALA A 334 -12.68 -11.35 -10.36
N LYS A 335 -12.47 -11.15 -9.05
CA LYS A 335 -12.79 -12.15 -8.02
C LYS A 335 -14.21 -12.69 -8.18
N TRP A 336 -14.31 -14.00 -8.35
CA TRP A 336 -15.57 -14.75 -8.50
C TRP A 336 -16.35 -14.48 -9.80
N ASN A 337 -15.75 -13.79 -10.76
CA ASN A 337 -16.36 -13.48 -12.05
C ASN A 337 -15.55 -14.09 -13.20
N ILE A 338 -15.92 -15.31 -13.61
CA ILE A 338 -15.21 -16.10 -14.63
C ILE A 338 -15.06 -15.36 -15.97
N PRO A 339 -16.13 -14.80 -16.59
CA PRO A 339 -15.99 -13.98 -17.79
C PRO A 339 -15.03 -12.80 -17.66
N GLU A 340 -15.05 -12.11 -16.51
CA GLU A 340 -14.16 -10.98 -16.25
C GLU A 340 -12.72 -11.42 -16.06
N ALA A 341 -12.49 -12.58 -15.42
CA ALA A 341 -11.17 -13.15 -15.26
C ALA A 341 -10.54 -13.48 -16.62
N GLY A 342 -11.29 -14.13 -17.52
CA GLY A 342 -10.82 -14.38 -18.89
C GLY A 342 -10.50 -13.10 -19.66
N ALA A 343 -11.39 -12.10 -19.59
CA ALA A 343 -11.12 -10.79 -20.20
C ALA A 343 -9.91 -10.08 -19.57
N THR A 344 -9.66 -10.25 -18.28
CA THR A 344 -8.52 -9.68 -17.56
C THR A 344 -7.19 -10.31 -18.00
N LEU A 345 -7.15 -11.61 -18.30
CA LEU A 345 -5.96 -12.26 -18.87
C LEU A 345 -5.66 -11.78 -20.29
N LEU A 346 -6.69 -11.51 -21.10
CA LEU A 346 -6.51 -10.88 -22.41
C LEU A 346 -6.00 -9.44 -22.28
N LEU A 347 -6.55 -8.66 -21.32
CA LEU A 347 -6.05 -7.32 -21.02
C LEU A 347 -4.60 -7.34 -20.54
N ASP A 348 -4.22 -8.32 -19.71
CA ASP A 348 -2.84 -8.54 -19.27
C ASP A 348 -1.89 -8.72 -20.44
N TYR A 349 -2.26 -9.55 -21.42
CA TYR A 349 -1.48 -9.71 -22.64
C TYR A 349 -1.32 -8.39 -23.41
N VAL A 350 -2.42 -7.65 -23.64
CA VAL A 350 -2.38 -6.38 -24.37
C VAL A 350 -1.53 -5.34 -23.64
N THR A 351 -1.71 -5.18 -22.33
CA THR A 351 -0.97 -4.20 -21.53
C THR A 351 0.52 -4.55 -21.44
N ARG A 352 0.89 -5.83 -21.31
CA ARG A 352 2.30 -6.26 -21.39
C ARG A 352 2.90 -6.01 -22.76
N ALA A 353 2.18 -6.31 -23.83
CA ALA A 353 2.66 -6.16 -25.19
C ALA A 353 2.87 -4.68 -25.58
N VAL A 354 1.96 -3.79 -25.16
CA VAL A 354 1.95 -2.40 -25.62
C VAL A 354 2.58 -1.43 -24.62
N LEU A 355 2.42 -1.65 -23.31
CA LEU A 355 2.89 -0.75 -22.26
C LEU A 355 4.07 -1.31 -21.46
N ALA A 356 4.46 -2.56 -21.69
CA ALA A 356 5.40 -3.30 -20.83
C ALA A 356 4.97 -3.32 -19.34
N LEU A 357 3.65 -3.28 -19.08
CA LEU A 357 3.05 -3.29 -17.75
C LEU A 357 2.03 -4.42 -17.64
N PRO A 358 2.04 -5.24 -16.58
CA PRO A 358 1.01 -6.26 -16.39
C PRO A 358 -0.32 -5.64 -15.96
N ALA A 359 -1.41 -6.37 -16.22
CA ALA A 359 -2.72 -5.99 -15.69
C ALA A 359 -2.78 -6.17 -14.16
N VAL A 360 -3.51 -5.29 -13.50
CA VAL A 360 -3.50 -5.16 -12.02
C VAL A 360 -4.07 -6.37 -11.31
N TYR A 361 -5.12 -6.97 -11.88
CA TYR A 361 -5.86 -8.08 -11.27
C TYR A 361 -5.57 -9.41 -11.97
N ARG A 362 -4.39 -9.56 -12.58
CA ARG A 362 -3.95 -10.80 -13.24
C ARG A 362 -4.02 -12.00 -12.28
N ASP A 363 -3.44 -11.89 -11.10
CA ASP A 363 -3.38 -13.02 -10.15
C ASP A 363 -4.76 -13.34 -9.57
N ASP A 364 -5.60 -12.32 -9.34
CA ASP A 364 -7.00 -12.50 -8.97
C ASP A 364 -7.80 -13.22 -10.08
N ALA A 365 -7.48 -12.96 -11.35
CA ALA A 365 -8.08 -13.64 -12.49
C ALA A 365 -7.62 -15.10 -12.58
N LEU A 366 -6.32 -15.37 -12.45
CA LEU A 366 -5.77 -16.75 -12.39
C LEU A 366 -6.42 -17.55 -11.26
N SER A 367 -6.49 -16.97 -10.06
CA SER A 367 -7.14 -17.60 -8.90
C SER A 367 -8.63 -17.86 -9.14
N THR A 368 -9.35 -16.92 -9.75
CA THR A 368 -10.78 -17.09 -10.09
C THR A 368 -10.99 -18.21 -11.12
N LEU A 369 -10.04 -18.42 -12.01
CA LEU A 369 -10.06 -19.46 -13.03
C LEU A 369 -9.49 -20.81 -12.51
N GLY A 370 -9.05 -20.88 -11.25
CA GLY A 370 -8.44 -22.10 -10.70
C GLY A 370 -7.14 -22.50 -11.41
N ILE A 371 -6.39 -21.52 -11.92
CA ILE A 371 -5.14 -21.73 -12.63
C ILE A 371 -3.98 -21.53 -11.66
N GLU A 372 -3.21 -22.59 -11.41
CA GLU A 372 -2.07 -22.57 -10.48
C GLU A 372 -0.71 -22.68 -11.20
N ASP A 373 -0.69 -23.09 -12.46
CA ASP A 373 0.54 -23.26 -13.22
C ASP A 373 1.18 -21.90 -13.56
N PRO A 374 2.41 -21.62 -13.07
CA PRO A 374 3.11 -20.36 -13.38
C PRO A 374 3.43 -20.19 -14.86
N GLU A 375 3.55 -21.28 -15.64
CA GLU A 375 3.91 -21.26 -17.06
C GLU A 375 2.70 -21.01 -17.99
N VAL A 376 1.49 -20.89 -17.42
CA VAL A 376 0.25 -20.70 -18.19
C VAL A 376 0.30 -19.47 -19.10
N SER A 377 0.98 -18.39 -18.67
CA SER A 377 1.08 -17.18 -19.48
C SER A 377 1.80 -17.40 -20.80
N ALA A 378 2.88 -18.20 -20.82
CA ALA A 378 3.61 -18.47 -22.05
C ALA A 378 2.75 -19.22 -23.07
N ARG A 379 1.88 -20.13 -22.60
CA ARG A 379 0.96 -20.88 -23.46
C ARG A 379 -0.19 -20.00 -23.97
N LEU A 380 -0.81 -19.23 -23.08
CA LEU A 380 -1.91 -18.33 -23.44
C LEU A 380 -1.45 -17.21 -24.39
N ASP A 381 -0.22 -16.71 -24.24
CA ASP A 381 0.35 -15.68 -25.11
C ASP A 381 0.46 -16.14 -26.59
N LEU A 382 0.48 -17.45 -26.86
CA LEU A 382 0.43 -18.01 -28.22
C LEU A 382 -0.99 -17.97 -28.82
N LEU A 383 -2.02 -17.92 -27.97
CA LEU A 383 -3.43 -18.01 -28.37
C LEU A 383 -4.10 -16.63 -28.47
N TRP A 384 -3.62 -15.66 -27.70
CA TRP A 384 -4.16 -14.29 -27.69
C TRP A 384 -4.14 -13.53 -29.01
N PRO A 385 -3.17 -13.69 -29.92
CA PRO A 385 -3.21 -13.05 -31.23
C PRO A 385 -4.49 -13.37 -32.02
N ASP A 386 -4.95 -14.62 -32.04
CA ASP A 386 -6.19 -15.04 -32.73
C ASP A 386 -7.43 -14.42 -32.08
N VAL A 387 -7.46 -14.38 -30.74
CA VAL A 387 -8.56 -13.75 -29.99
C VAL A 387 -8.63 -12.24 -30.27
N LEU A 388 -7.49 -11.56 -30.34
CA LEU A 388 -7.43 -10.14 -30.67
C LEU A 388 -7.84 -9.86 -32.12
N ASP A 389 -7.48 -10.73 -33.07
CA ASP A 389 -7.92 -10.59 -34.47
C ASP A 389 -9.45 -10.68 -34.59
N ARG A 390 -10.06 -11.67 -33.92
CA ARG A 390 -11.52 -11.76 -33.79
C ARG A 390 -12.11 -10.50 -33.15
N LEU A 391 -11.45 -9.97 -32.12
CA LEU A 391 -11.90 -8.79 -31.40
C LEU A 391 -11.87 -7.53 -32.27
N ARG A 392 -10.95 -7.41 -33.24
CA ARG A 392 -10.90 -6.31 -34.21
C ARG A 392 -12.12 -6.26 -35.12
N THR A 393 -12.87 -7.36 -35.26
CA THR A 393 -14.12 -7.38 -36.03
C THR A 393 -15.16 -6.42 -35.41
N PRO A 394 -15.76 -5.49 -36.19
CA PRO A 394 -16.73 -4.54 -35.68
C PRO A 394 -18.04 -5.17 -35.15
N GLY A 395 -18.75 -4.41 -34.32
CA GLY A 395 -20.07 -4.78 -33.81
C GLY A 395 -20.09 -5.98 -32.85
N LYS A 396 -21.30 -6.49 -32.58
CA LYS A 396 -21.55 -7.63 -31.69
C LYS A 396 -20.90 -8.96 -32.17
N PRO A 397 -20.84 -9.28 -33.47
CA PRO A 397 -20.23 -10.53 -33.94
C PRO A 397 -18.77 -10.70 -33.50
N GLY A 398 -17.95 -9.66 -33.63
CA GLY A 398 -16.55 -9.70 -33.17
C GLY A 398 -16.40 -9.90 -31.67
N LEU A 399 -17.27 -9.26 -30.87
CA LEU A 399 -17.26 -9.42 -29.41
C LEU A 399 -17.62 -10.85 -28.98
N VAL A 400 -18.62 -11.45 -29.63
CA VAL A 400 -19.02 -12.85 -29.37
C VAL A 400 -17.92 -13.81 -29.81
N ALA A 401 -17.32 -13.58 -30.99
CA ALA A 401 -16.22 -14.40 -31.49
C ALA A 401 -15.00 -14.34 -30.57
N ALA A 402 -14.62 -13.15 -30.09
CA ALA A 402 -13.53 -12.98 -29.14
C ALA A 402 -13.83 -13.65 -27.79
N TYR A 403 -15.05 -13.51 -27.26
CA TYR A 403 -15.45 -14.21 -26.03
C TYR A 403 -15.32 -15.73 -26.17
N ASN A 404 -15.84 -16.30 -27.25
CA ASN A 404 -15.71 -17.74 -27.52
C ASN A 404 -14.24 -18.15 -27.72
N GLY A 405 -13.41 -17.27 -28.29
CA GLY A 405 -11.97 -17.48 -28.40
C GLY A 405 -11.28 -17.53 -27.03
N ILE A 406 -11.65 -16.67 -26.09
CA ILE A 406 -11.17 -16.72 -24.69
C ILE A 406 -11.56 -18.05 -24.04
N VAL A 407 -12.83 -18.46 -24.19
CA VAL A 407 -13.32 -19.75 -23.65
C VAL A 407 -12.52 -20.92 -24.22
N ALA A 408 -12.28 -20.93 -25.53
CA ALA A 408 -11.51 -21.97 -26.19
C ALA A 408 -10.04 -21.99 -25.73
N ALA A 409 -9.40 -20.83 -25.59
CA ALA A 409 -8.03 -20.73 -25.13
C ALA A 409 -7.83 -21.20 -23.68
N LEU A 410 -8.85 -21.00 -22.83
CA LEU A 410 -8.80 -21.38 -21.42
C LEU A 410 -9.32 -22.80 -21.15
N ALA A 411 -9.94 -23.47 -22.13
CA ALA A 411 -10.56 -24.78 -21.95
C ALA A 411 -9.59 -25.88 -21.49
N THR A 412 -8.31 -25.78 -21.84
CA THR A 412 -7.27 -26.73 -21.42
C THR A 412 -6.51 -26.30 -20.17
N GLU A 413 -6.65 -25.04 -19.76
CA GLU A 413 -5.85 -24.41 -18.70
C GLU A 413 -6.64 -24.21 -17.41
N SER A 414 -7.98 -24.16 -17.50
CA SER A 414 -8.88 -23.84 -16.41
C SER A 414 -9.97 -24.88 -16.27
N SER A 415 -10.28 -25.26 -15.02
CA SER A 415 -11.45 -26.08 -14.69
C SER A 415 -12.75 -25.26 -14.56
N ALA A 416 -12.68 -23.93 -14.73
CA ALA A 416 -13.80 -23.04 -14.56
C ALA A 416 -14.83 -23.18 -15.69
N VAL A 417 -16.11 -23.27 -15.32
CA VAL A 417 -17.21 -23.36 -16.29
C VAL A 417 -17.60 -21.96 -16.75
N PHE A 418 -17.27 -21.63 -18.00
CA PHE A 418 -17.68 -20.37 -18.60
C PHE A 418 -19.18 -20.38 -18.91
N PRO A 419 -19.93 -19.33 -18.56
CA PRO A 419 -21.33 -19.21 -18.94
C PRO A 419 -21.47 -18.93 -20.44
N GLU A 420 -22.65 -19.21 -20.98
CA GLU A 420 -23.02 -18.78 -22.33
C GLU A 420 -22.88 -17.26 -22.50
N VAL A 421 -22.52 -16.84 -23.71
CA VAL A 421 -22.24 -15.43 -24.01
C VAL A 421 -23.46 -14.53 -23.75
N ARG A 422 -23.25 -13.45 -23.02
CA ARG A 422 -24.24 -12.41 -22.75
C ARG A 422 -23.64 -11.02 -22.97
N GLY A 423 -24.50 -10.02 -23.20
CA GLY A 423 -24.06 -8.65 -23.50
C GLY A 423 -23.21 -8.02 -22.39
N ASN A 424 -23.52 -8.31 -21.12
CA ASN A 424 -22.73 -7.84 -19.98
C ASN A 424 -21.33 -8.45 -19.92
N TYR A 425 -21.14 -9.70 -20.37
CA TYR A 425 -19.84 -10.38 -20.39
C TYR A 425 -18.91 -9.85 -21.49
N THR A 426 -19.48 -9.35 -22.58
CA THR A 426 -18.75 -8.81 -23.74
C THR A 426 -18.45 -7.31 -23.65
N LYS A 427 -19.06 -6.60 -22.69
CA LYS A 427 -18.89 -5.14 -22.53
C LYS A 427 -17.42 -4.72 -22.42
N ARG A 428 -16.63 -5.43 -21.61
CA ARG A 428 -15.20 -5.18 -21.40
C ARG A 428 -14.37 -5.39 -22.66
N LEU A 429 -14.71 -6.40 -23.45
CA LEU A 429 -14.10 -6.65 -24.75
C LEU A 429 -14.39 -5.49 -25.72
N GLY A 430 -15.60 -4.91 -25.65
CA GLY A 430 -15.94 -3.70 -26.39
C GLY A 430 -15.03 -2.52 -26.06
N TRP A 431 -14.84 -2.24 -24.78
CA TRP A 431 -13.93 -1.19 -24.31
C TRP A 431 -12.47 -1.42 -24.73
N LEU A 432 -12.01 -2.66 -24.67
CA LEU A 432 -10.67 -3.03 -25.13
C LEU A 432 -10.54 -2.87 -26.65
N ARG A 433 -11.55 -3.30 -27.41
CA ARG A 433 -11.59 -3.16 -28.88
C ARG A 433 -11.40 -1.72 -29.30
N GLU A 434 -12.15 -0.79 -28.68
CA GLU A 434 -12.10 0.64 -29.00
C GLU A 434 -10.67 1.21 -28.95
N ARG A 435 -9.80 0.64 -28.12
CA ARG A 435 -8.39 1.03 -27.94
C ARG A 435 -7.44 0.31 -28.90
N ILE A 436 -7.55 -1.02 -29.04
CA ILE A 436 -6.61 -1.81 -29.87
C ILE A 436 -6.77 -1.60 -31.39
N VAL A 437 -7.89 -1.02 -31.83
CA VAL A 437 -8.12 -0.70 -33.25
C VAL A 437 -7.56 0.66 -33.64
N GLN A 438 -7.18 1.50 -32.67
CA GLN A 438 -6.61 2.82 -32.95
C GLN A 438 -5.13 2.68 -33.33
N PRO A 439 -4.64 3.43 -34.33
CA PRO A 439 -3.23 3.43 -34.72
C PRO A 439 -2.42 4.42 -33.84
N ILE A 440 -2.63 4.40 -32.53
CA ILE A 440 -1.98 5.30 -31.58
C ILE A 440 -1.32 4.50 -30.46
N ASP A 441 -0.17 4.97 -30.00
CA ASP A 441 0.46 4.44 -28.80
C ASP A 441 -0.39 4.85 -27.58
N PRO A 442 -0.93 3.88 -26.81
CA PRO A 442 -1.82 4.20 -25.72
C PRO A 442 -1.06 4.77 -24.52
N ILE A 443 -1.71 5.70 -23.83
CA ILE A 443 -1.26 6.26 -22.56
C ILE A 443 -1.74 5.34 -21.43
N PRO A 444 -0.88 4.91 -20.49
CA PRO A 444 -1.29 4.05 -19.40
C PRO A 444 -2.29 4.76 -18.47
N GLY A 445 -3.40 4.08 -18.16
CA GLY A 445 -4.41 4.54 -17.19
C GLY A 445 -4.26 3.82 -15.84
N LEU A 446 -4.07 4.58 -14.75
CA LEU A 446 -3.88 4.06 -13.39
C LEU A 446 -4.83 4.70 -12.39
N THR A 447 -5.18 3.97 -11.33
CA THR A 447 -5.87 4.60 -10.19
C THR A 447 -4.91 5.43 -9.34
N VAL A 448 -5.41 6.49 -8.68
CA VAL A 448 -4.60 7.33 -7.78
C VAL A 448 -3.90 6.49 -6.70
N HIS A 449 -4.56 5.44 -6.20
CA HIS A 449 -4.00 4.52 -5.20
C HIS A 449 -2.72 3.82 -5.67
N GLN A 450 -2.64 3.47 -6.96
CA GLN A 450 -1.47 2.82 -7.55
C GLN A 450 -0.37 3.82 -7.91
N ALA A 451 -0.76 5.06 -8.16
CA ALA A 451 0.16 6.15 -8.42
C ALA A 451 0.86 6.65 -7.15
N LYS A 452 0.34 6.35 -5.95
CA LYS A 452 1.00 6.69 -4.68
C LYS A 452 2.41 6.08 -4.62
N GLY A 453 3.40 6.93 -4.39
CA GLY A 453 4.83 6.56 -4.39
C GLY A 453 5.50 6.54 -5.77
N ARG A 454 4.77 6.80 -6.86
CA ARG A 454 5.31 6.91 -8.24
C ARG A 454 5.23 8.36 -8.72
N GLU A 455 6.02 8.69 -9.75
CA GLU A 455 6.15 10.04 -10.29
C GLU A 455 6.39 9.97 -11.81
N TRP A 456 5.83 10.93 -12.54
CA TRP A 456 5.94 11.08 -14.00
C TRP A 456 6.20 12.55 -14.34
N ASP A 457 6.65 12.86 -15.56
CA ASP A 457 6.85 14.26 -15.95
C ASP A 457 5.51 14.92 -16.25
N ARG A 458 4.65 14.27 -17.03
CA ARG A 458 3.36 14.82 -17.48
C ARG A 458 2.22 13.87 -17.12
N VAL A 459 1.24 14.37 -16.35
CA VAL A 459 0.14 13.58 -15.83
C VAL A 459 -1.20 14.17 -16.24
N GLY A 460 -2.03 13.37 -16.91
CA GLY A 460 -3.45 13.66 -17.05
C GLY A 460 -4.21 13.22 -15.81
N VAL A 461 -5.19 14.00 -15.36
CA VAL A 461 -6.06 13.65 -14.23
C VAL A 461 -7.51 13.70 -14.70
N ALA A 462 -8.18 12.56 -14.63
CA ALA A 462 -9.60 12.45 -14.95
C ALA A 462 -10.42 13.05 -13.80
N LEU A 463 -10.98 14.23 -14.02
CA LEU A 463 -11.76 14.98 -13.03
C LEU A 463 -13.25 14.94 -13.38
N THR A 464 -14.10 14.64 -12.41
CA THR A 464 -15.56 14.76 -12.53
C THR A 464 -15.99 16.20 -12.24
N ASP A 465 -17.25 16.54 -12.53
CA ASP A 465 -17.80 17.85 -12.17
C ASP A 465 -17.72 18.12 -10.65
N ASP A 466 -17.94 17.10 -9.82
CA ASP A 466 -17.78 17.20 -8.37
C ASP A 466 -16.32 17.50 -7.96
N HIS A 467 -15.34 16.92 -8.66
CA HIS A 467 -13.93 17.22 -8.43
C HIS A 467 -13.59 18.66 -8.81
N HIS A 468 -14.12 19.15 -9.94
CA HIS A 468 -13.97 20.56 -10.33
C HIS A 468 -14.61 21.51 -9.32
N GLY A 469 -15.81 21.18 -8.83
CA GLY A 469 -16.46 21.93 -7.75
C GLY A 469 -15.58 21.99 -6.49
N SER A 470 -15.05 20.85 -6.06
CA SER A 470 -14.15 20.76 -4.89
C SER A 470 -12.88 21.61 -5.06
N LEU A 471 -12.25 21.55 -6.23
CA LEU A 471 -11.05 22.36 -6.54
C LEU A 471 -11.35 23.86 -6.51
N SER A 472 -12.51 24.29 -7.03
CA SER A 472 -12.93 25.69 -7.04
C SER A 472 -13.27 26.26 -5.65
N GLN A 473 -13.55 25.40 -4.67
CA GLN A 473 -13.83 25.80 -3.29
C GLN A 473 -12.59 25.74 -2.39
N GLY A 474 -11.53 25.06 -2.86
CA GLY A 474 -10.35 24.75 -2.06
C GLY A 474 -10.47 23.36 -1.41
N LEU A 475 -9.39 22.60 -1.50
CA LEU A 475 -9.34 21.23 -0.96
C LEU A 475 -9.08 21.24 0.55
N SER A 476 -9.40 20.13 1.22
CA SER A 476 -9.10 19.89 2.63
C SER A 476 -8.57 18.47 2.81
N HIS A 477 -7.47 18.31 3.55
CA HIS A 477 -6.86 17.00 3.82
C HIS A 477 -7.73 16.11 4.72
N GLU A 478 -8.74 16.66 5.40
CA GLU A 478 -9.68 15.90 6.21
C GLU A 478 -10.65 15.08 5.35
N VAL A 479 -10.92 15.55 4.12
CA VAL A 479 -11.84 14.93 3.18
C VAL A 479 -11.10 13.91 2.30
N THR A 480 -11.55 12.65 2.32
CA THR A 480 -10.90 11.56 1.57
C THR A 480 -10.88 11.80 0.06
N ALA A 481 -11.98 12.29 -0.52
CA ALA A 481 -12.04 12.61 -1.95
C ALA A 481 -11.03 13.72 -2.33
N HIS A 482 -10.89 14.75 -1.50
CA HIS A 482 -9.94 15.84 -1.73
C HIS A 482 -8.49 15.36 -1.72
N ARG A 483 -8.13 14.41 -0.83
CA ARG A 483 -6.80 13.78 -0.84
C ARG A 483 -6.52 13.00 -2.12
N LEU A 484 -7.51 12.32 -2.68
CA LEU A 484 -7.35 11.65 -3.98
C LEU A 484 -7.04 12.66 -5.09
N ILE A 485 -7.78 13.76 -5.15
CA ILE A 485 -7.54 14.85 -6.12
C ILE A 485 -6.13 15.43 -5.92
N TYR A 486 -5.76 15.77 -4.68
CA TYR A 486 -4.44 16.29 -4.34
C TYR A 486 -3.32 15.32 -4.77
N VAL A 487 -3.44 14.03 -4.42
CA VAL A 487 -2.41 13.05 -4.78
C VAL A 487 -2.29 12.94 -6.28
N ALA A 488 -3.40 12.86 -7.02
CA ALA A 488 -3.39 12.79 -8.48
C ALA A 488 -2.67 14.00 -9.09
N CYS A 489 -3.01 15.21 -8.65
CA CYS A 489 -2.44 16.45 -9.17
C CYS A 489 -0.98 16.69 -8.79
N THR A 490 -0.45 15.96 -7.80
CA THR A 490 0.91 16.12 -7.28
C THR A 490 1.87 15.00 -7.71
N ARG A 491 1.45 14.12 -8.64
CA ARG A 491 2.32 13.08 -9.22
C ARG A 491 3.18 13.57 -10.40
N ALA A 492 2.78 14.66 -11.05
CA ALA A 492 3.55 15.25 -12.15
C ALA A 492 4.77 16.01 -11.62
N ARG A 493 5.91 15.87 -12.29
CA ARG A 493 7.10 16.69 -12.06
C ARG A 493 7.06 17.97 -12.90
N GLU A 494 6.52 17.92 -14.11
CA GLU A 494 6.47 19.04 -15.05
C GLU A 494 5.08 19.65 -15.19
N SER A 495 4.03 18.84 -15.40
CA SER A 495 2.68 19.38 -15.62
C SER A 495 1.56 18.40 -15.30
N THR A 496 0.55 18.90 -14.61
CA THR A 496 -0.75 18.25 -14.41
C THR A 496 -1.80 18.94 -15.26
N ILE A 497 -2.56 18.17 -16.06
CA ILE A 497 -3.69 18.66 -16.84
C ILE A 497 -4.95 17.83 -16.55
N ALA A 498 -6.11 18.43 -16.67
CA ALA A 498 -7.40 17.75 -16.58
C ALA A 498 -7.73 17.10 -17.93
N VAL A 499 -8.18 15.84 -17.92
CA VAL A 499 -8.54 15.05 -19.13
C VAL A 499 -9.95 14.48 -19.07
#